data_AF-A0AAD5JYR6-F1
#
_entry.id   AF-A0AAD5JYR6-F1
#
_cell.length_a   1.000
_cell.length_b   1.000
_cell.length_c   1.000
_cell.angle_alpha   90.00
_cell.angle_beta   90.00
_cell.angle_gamma   90.00
#
_symmetry.space_group_name_H-M   'P 1'
#
loop_
_entity.id
_entity.type
_entity.pdbx_description
1 polymer ?
#
loop_
_entity_poly.entity_id
_entity_poly.type
_entity_poly.pdbx_seq_one_letter_code
_entity_poly.pdbx_strand_id
1 'polypeptide(L)'
;MHPPLAEHKHEGCLKAIQALDECHNSGFMNRFTGACNATKAQLDECLKEEFLVLRAENKAKAAAKRAKLEKIWKEMEEPPKSS
;
A
#
# COMPACT_ATOMS: atom_id res chain seq x y z
N MET A 1 4.76 18.05 -1.26
CA MET A 1 3.49 18.02 -0.50
C MET A 1 2.81 16.69 -0.74
N HIS A 2 2.54 15.89 0.30
CA HIS A 2 1.63 14.74 0.18
C HIS A 2 0.23 15.14 0.69
N PRO A 3 -0.85 14.60 0.12
CA PRO A 3 -2.20 14.80 0.68
C PRO A 3 -2.32 14.08 2.02
N PRO A 4 -3.05 14.63 3.02
CA PRO A 4 -3.07 14.12 4.38
C PRO A 4 -3.26 12.59 4.42
N LEU A 5 -2.26 11.90 4.98
CA LEU A 5 -2.27 10.46 5.16
C LEU A 5 -3.15 10.19 6.36
N ALA A 6 -4.05 9.22 6.22
CA ALA A 6 -4.81 8.74 7.36
C ALA A 6 -3.85 7.95 8.25
N GLU A 7 -3.36 8.55 9.35
CA GLU A 7 -2.36 7.93 10.24
C GLU A 7 -2.74 6.52 10.68
N HIS A 8 -4.02 6.28 10.96
CA HIS A 8 -4.57 4.97 11.31
C HIS A 8 -4.43 3.89 10.22
N LYS A 9 -4.09 4.25 8.98
CA LYS A 9 -3.84 3.32 7.88
C LYS A 9 -2.35 3.00 7.68
N HIS A 10 -1.48 3.75 8.33
CA HIS A 10 -0.02 3.74 8.12
C HIS A 10 0.70 3.64 9.47
N GLU A 11 0.23 2.75 10.34
CA GLU A 11 0.79 2.57 11.69
C GLU A 11 2.30 2.27 11.65
N GLY A 12 2.78 1.57 10.62
CA GLY A 12 4.21 1.28 10.41
C GLY A 12 5.05 2.50 10.05
N CYS A 13 4.44 3.48 9.38
CA CYS A 13 5.11 4.71 8.94
C CYS A 13 4.83 5.93 9.82
N LEU A 14 4.13 5.77 10.95
CA LEU A 14 3.64 6.87 11.79
C LEU A 14 4.75 7.82 12.26
N LYS A 15 5.94 7.28 12.59
CA LYS A 15 7.12 8.10 12.96
C LYS A 15 7.64 8.95 11.80
N ALA A 16 7.64 8.42 10.58
CA ALA A 16 8.09 9.16 9.39
C ALA A 16 7.08 10.25 8.99
N ILE A 17 5.77 9.99 9.19
CA ILE A 17 4.71 10.98 9.01
C ILE A 17 4.90 12.12 10.00
N GLN A 18 5.04 11.81 11.29
CA GLN A 18 5.27 12.82 12.34
C GLN A 18 6.52 13.66 12.08
N ALA A 19 7.63 13.05 11.66
CA ALA A 19 8.86 13.77 11.33
C ALA A 19 8.68 14.76 10.16
N LEU A 20 7.88 14.40 9.16
CA LEU A 20 7.58 15.30 8.05
C LEU A 20 6.62 16.42 8.49
N ASP A 21 5.63 16.12 9.32
CA ASP A 21 4.70 17.11 9.86
C ASP A 21 5.39 18.10 10.79
N GLU A 22 6.28 17.64 11.67
CA GLU A 22 7.15 18.50 12.47
C GLU A 22 7.99 19.42 11.59
N CYS A 23 8.57 18.90 10.50
CA CYS A 23 9.32 19.74 9.56
C CYS A 23 8.44 20.80 8.89
N HIS A 24 7.22 20.45 8.49
CA HIS A 24 6.27 21.42 7.93
C HIS A 24 5.79 22.45 8.96
N ASN A 25 5.63 22.04 10.23
CA ASN A 25 5.21 22.90 11.34
C ASN A 25 6.35 23.80 11.85
N SER A 26 7.62 23.45 11.58
CA SER A 26 8.79 24.24 11.97
C SER A 26 8.89 25.60 11.29
N GLY A 27 8.23 25.78 10.13
CA GLY A 27 8.19 27.06 9.45
C GLY A 27 7.59 26.97 8.06
N PHE A 28 6.79 27.98 7.70
CA PHE A 28 6.16 28.06 6.38
C PHE A 28 7.20 27.95 5.25
N MET A 29 8.33 28.65 5.35
CA MET A 29 9.38 28.59 4.31
C MET A 29 9.95 27.18 4.13
N ASN A 30 10.18 26.42 5.21
CA ASN A 30 10.74 25.05 5.13
C ASN A 30 9.85 24.10 4.31
N ARG A 31 8.53 24.33 4.37
CA ARG A 31 7.53 23.58 3.61
C ARG A 31 7.57 23.86 2.11
N PHE A 32 7.99 25.06 1.68
CA PHE A 32 7.99 25.46 0.26
C PHE A 32 9.37 25.45 -0.39
N THR A 33 10.46 25.57 0.38
CA THR A 33 11.83 25.67 -0.17
C THR A 33 12.53 24.33 -0.34
N GLY A 34 11.89 23.21 0.07
CA GLY A 34 12.48 21.87 -0.03
C GLY A 34 13.37 21.47 1.15
N ALA A 35 13.38 22.25 2.24
CA ALA A 35 14.12 21.92 3.46
C ALA A 35 13.69 20.56 4.06
N CYS A 36 12.43 20.16 3.84
CA CYS A 36 11.88 18.89 4.32
C CYS A 36 12.05 17.71 3.34
N ASN A 37 12.88 17.83 2.28
CA ASN A 37 12.99 16.77 1.27
C ASN A 37 13.59 15.46 1.81
N ALA A 38 14.51 15.54 2.78
CA ALA A 38 15.12 14.35 3.38
C ALA A 38 14.09 13.54 4.21
N THR A 39 13.34 14.21 5.08
CA THR A 39 12.24 13.59 5.84
C THR A 39 11.13 13.08 4.92
N LYS A 40 10.85 13.82 3.84
CA LYS A 40 9.90 13.36 2.82
C LYS A 40 10.38 12.06 2.14
N ALA A 41 11.66 11.97 1.79
CA ALA A 41 12.21 10.77 1.15
C ALA A 41 12.10 9.54 2.04
N GLN A 42 12.34 9.69 3.36
CA GLN A 42 12.15 8.62 4.34
C GLN A 42 10.69 8.16 4.43
N LEU A 43 9.74 9.11 4.41
CA LEU A 43 8.32 8.77 4.38
C LEU A 43 7.95 8.03 3.09
N ASP A 44 8.41 8.51 1.94
CA ASP A 44 8.13 7.88 0.64
C ASP A 44 8.65 6.43 0.60
N GLU A 45 9.84 6.18 1.16
CA GLU A 45 10.42 4.84 1.26
C GLU A 45 9.56 3.91 2.12
N CYS A 46 9.17 4.37 3.32
CA CYS A 46 8.32 3.58 4.21
C CYS A 46 6.96 3.23 3.56
N LEU A 47 6.29 4.22 2.96
CA LEU A 47 5.00 4.00 2.29
C LEU A 47 5.13 3.06 1.08
N LYS A 48 6.27 3.10 0.39
CA LYS A 48 6.55 2.19 -0.72
C LYS A 48 6.68 0.75 -0.22
N GLU A 49 7.31 0.52 0.92
CA GLU A 49 7.40 -0.81 1.53
C GLU A 49 6.02 -1.35 1.93
N GLU A 50 5.20 -0.55 2.64
CA GLU A 50 3.82 -0.91 2.99
C GLU A 50 3.00 -1.26 1.73
N PHE A 51 3.13 -0.44 0.68
CA PHE A 51 2.46 -0.68 -0.59
C PHE A 51 2.89 -2.01 -1.23
N LEU A 52 4.18 -2.34 -1.20
CA LEU A 52 4.68 -3.59 -1.79
C LEU A 52 4.13 -4.82 -1.05
N VAL A 53 4.05 -4.77 0.28
CA VAL A 53 3.45 -5.84 1.11
C VAL A 53 1.98 -6.03 0.74
N LEU A 54 1.18 -4.96 0.78
CA LEU A 54 -0.24 -5.01 0.43
C LEU A 54 -0.46 -5.49 -1.01
N ARG A 55 0.39 -5.04 -1.94
CA ARG A 55 0.32 -5.46 -3.35
C ARG A 55 0.59 -6.96 -3.49
N ALA A 56 1.56 -7.50 -2.76
CA ALA A 56 1.87 -8.92 -2.78
C ALA A 56 0.69 -9.76 -2.24
N GLU A 57 0.10 -9.35 -1.12
CA GLU A 57 -1.08 -10.00 -0.57
C GLU A 57 -2.27 -9.97 -1.52
N ASN A 58 -2.56 -8.81 -2.12
CA ASN A 58 -3.65 -8.66 -3.07
C ASN A 58 -3.42 -9.52 -4.32
N LYS A 59 -2.17 -9.62 -4.79
CA LYS A 59 -1.82 -10.53 -5.89
C LYS A 59 -2.07 -11.98 -5.52
N ALA A 60 -1.67 -12.42 -4.32
CA ALA A 60 -1.92 -13.77 -3.84
C ALA A 60 -3.43 -14.09 -3.72
N LYS A 61 -4.20 -13.16 -3.12
CA LYS A 61 -5.67 -13.27 -3.02
C LYS A 61 -6.33 -13.34 -4.39
N ALA A 62 -5.89 -12.53 -5.35
CA ALA A 62 -6.40 -12.55 -6.72
C ALA A 62 -6.07 -13.87 -7.44
N ALA A 63 -4.85 -14.38 -7.29
CA ALA A 63 -4.45 -15.67 -7.86
C ALA A 63 -5.28 -16.82 -7.28
N ALA A 64 -5.49 -16.85 -5.96
CA ALA A 64 -6.32 -17.86 -5.31
C ALA A 64 -7.79 -17.80 -5.78
N LYS A 65 -8.35 -16.59 -5.96
CA LYS A 65 -9.70 -16.42 -6.52
C LYS A 65 -9.79 -16.94 -7.95
N ARG A 66 -8.82 -16.60 -8.81
CA ARG A 66 -8.75 -17.12 -10.19
C ARG A 66 -8.68 -18.64 -10.21
N ALA A 67 -7.79 -19.25 -9.43
CA ALA A 67 -7.66 -20.71 -9.37
C ALA A 67 -8.96 -21.41 -8.93
N LYS A 68 -9.73 -20.80 -8.01
CA LYS A 68 -11.05 -21.33 -7.62
C LYS A 68 -12.07 -21.25 -8.76
N LEU A 69 -12.13 -20.11 -9.45
CA LEU A 69 -13.04 -19.94 -10.59
C LEU A 69 -12.73 -20.91 -11.72
N GLU A 70 -11.45 -21.08 -12.06
CA GLU A 70 -11.00 -22.04 -13.07
C GLU A 70 -11.38 -23.49 -12.72
N LYS A 71 -11.30 -23.88 -11.44
CA LYS A 71 -11.76 -25.21 -11.00
C LYS A 71 -13.26 -25.39 -11.18
N ILE A 72 -14.05 -24.40 -10.73
CA ILE A 72 -15.52 -24.43 -10.87
C ILE A 72 -15.91 -24.51 -12.35
N TRP A 73 -15.26 -23.74 -13.22
CA TRP A 73 -15.52 -23.78 -14.67
C TRP A 73 -15.21 -25.14 -15.27
N LYS A 74 -14.08 -25.77 -14.91
CA LYS A 74 -13.75 -27.13 -15.37
C LYS A 74 -14.74 -28.19 -14.87
N GLU A 75 -15.17 -28.10 -13.61
CA GLU A 75 -16.18 -29.01 -13.04
C GLU A 75 -17.55 -28.88 -13.72
N MET A 76 -17.91 -27.68 -14.19
CA MET A 76 -19.14 -27.46 -14.96
C MET A 76 -19.04 -27.92 -16.42
N GLU A 77 -17.82 -27.93 -17.00
CA GLU A 77 -17.58 -28.32 -18.39
C GLU A 77 -17.41 -29.84 -18.58
N GLU A 78 -17.04 -30.59 -17.53
CA GLU A 78 -17.04 -32.06 -17.58
C GLU A 78 -18.48 -32.62 -17.55
N PRO A 79 -18.89 -33.44 -18.54
CA PRO A 79 -20.20 -34.11 -18.51
C PRO A 79 -20.29 -35.07 -17.31
N PRO A 80 -21.48 -35.30 -16.71
CA PRO A 80 -21.61 -36.19 -15.57
C PRO A 80 -21.03 -37.56 -15.92
N LYS A 81 -20.07 -38.05 -15.13
CA LYS A 81 -19.55 -39.42 -15.27
C LYS A 81 -20.74 -40.38 -15.15
N SER A 82 -21.18 -40.93 -16.27
CA SER A 82 -22.15 -42.02 -16.30
C SER A 82 -21.47 -43.24 -15.67
N SER A 83 -21.98 -43.64 -14.50
CA SER A 83 -21.70 -44.93 -13.85
C SER A 83 -22.29 -46.10 -14.62
#